data_AF-A0ABD5QMG8-F1
#
_entry.id   AF-A0ABD5QMG8-F1
#
_cell.length_a   1.000
_cell.length_b   1.000
_cell.length_c   1.000
_cell.angle_alpha   90.00
_cell.angle_beta   90.00
_cell.angle_gamma   90.00
#
_symmetry.space_group_name_H-M   'P 1'
#
loop_
_entity.id
_entity.type
_entity.pdbx_description
1 polymer ?
#
loop_
_entity_poly.entity_id
_entity_poly.type
_entity_poly.pdbx_seq_one_letter_code
_entity_poly.pdbx_strand_id
1 'polypeptide(L)'
;MTSSDEPRPLSQRVTTAARRIENHAQTLDTPDSYAEKDKQWICEVLIPLRKLTREAANRLRRHGFLDEGTGTECIRPQTWKNRREDTEDEHLYLYLLRDCIDCDFLFNKHHHLYSDDDTFREAVLDGQVGGRLETNIVTTFTWLDQIDAPTNLRSR
;
A
#
# COMPACT_ATOMS: atom_id res chain seq x y z
N MET A 1 -8.91 -18.42 23.84
CA MET A 1 -7.49 -18.07 23.92
C MET A 1 -7.29 -16.80 23.12
N THR A 2 -7.12 -15.68 23.82
CA THR A 2 -6.97 -14.33 23.29
C THR A 2 -5.51 -14.08 22.95
N SER A 3 -5.17 -13.99 21.66
CA SER A 3 -3.90 -13.42 21.21
C SER A 3 -4.20 -12.12 20.48
N SER A 4 -4.32 -11.05 21.26
CA SER A 4 -4.32 -9.65 20.79
C SER A 4 -2.91 -9.28 20.33
N ASP A 5 -2.46 -9.87 19.23
CA ASP A 5 -1.16 -9.60 18.63
C ASP A 5 -1.34 -9.21 17.15
N GLU A 6 -2.31 -8.34 16.87
CA GLU A 6 -2.30 -7.64 15.59
C GLU A 6 -1.36 -6.43 15.73
N PRO A 7 -0.19 -6.47 15.06
CA PRO A 7 0.81 -5.42 15.20
C PRO A 7 0.30 -4.11 14.58
N ARG A 8 1.00 -3.02 14.94
CA ARG A 8 0.90 -1.68 14.33
C ARG A 8 0.69 -1.76 12.80
N PRO A 9 -0.01 -0.79 12.19
CA PRO A 9 -0.22 -0.76 10.74
C PRO A 9 1.09 -1.04 10.00
N LEU A 10 1.05 -1.99 9.06
CA LEU A 10 2.20 -2.36 8.25
C LEU A 10 2.69 -1.17 7.44
N SER A 11 1.78 -0.29 7.00
CA SER A 11 2.12 0.98 6.35
C SER A 11 2.99 1.93 7.21
N GLN A 12 2.79 1.93 8.54
CA GLN A 12 3.67 2.70 9.43
C GLN A 12 5.07 2.07 9.56
N ARG A 13 5.19 0.74 9.47
CA ARG A 13 6.48 0.04 9.45
C ARG A 13 7.24 0.35 8.15
N VAL A 14 6.52 0.58 7.05
CA VAL A 14 7.08 1.04 5.77
C VAL A 14 7.68 2.44 5.87
N THR A 15 6.97 3.38 6.50
CA THR A 15 7.34 4.81 6.52
C THR A 15 8.73 5.04 7.15
N THR A 16 9.12 4.22 8.13
CA THR A 16 10.45 4.29 8.74
C THR A 16 11.57 3.77 7.82
N ALA A 17 11.27 2.77 6.98
CA ALA A 17 12.21 2.27 5.98
C ALA A 17 12.35 3.27 4.83
N ALA A 18 11.22 3.72 4.26
CA ALA A 18 11.19 4.70 3.17
C ALA A 18 11.92 6.00 3.52
N ARG A 19 11.69 6.55 4.72
CA ARG A 19 12.34 7.80 5.17
C ARG A 19 13.86 7.68 5.38
N ARG A 20 14.37 6.50 5.73
CA ARG A 20 15.83 6.27 5.83
C ARG A 20 16.50 6.31 4.45
N ILE A 21 15.74 6.00 3.40
CA ILE A 21 16.24 5.89 2.03
C ILE A 21 16.11 7.23 1.31
N GLU A 22 15.03 8.00 1.55
CA GLU A 22 14.88 9.39 1.07
C GLU A 22 16.05 10.29 1.51
N ASN A 23 16.51 10.13 2.77
CA ASN A 23 17.67 10.86 3.28
C ASN A 23 19.00 10.43 2.62
N HIS A 24 19.07 9.22 2.08
CA HIS A 24 20.26 8.73 1.37
C HIS A 24 20.27 9.19 -0.10
N ALA A 25 19.11 9.23 -0.75
CA ALA A 25 18.94 9.68 -2.13
C ALA A 25 19.38 11.13 -2.37
N GLN A 26 19.25 12.01 -1.37
CA GLN A 26 19.66 13.42 -1.46
C GLN A 26 21.18 13.65 -1.54
N THR A 27 22.01 12.62 -1.35
CA THR A 27 23.49 12.77 -1.24
C THR A 27 24.25 12.41 -2.50
N LEU A 28 23.58 12.22 -3.64
CA LEU A 28 24.12 11.42 -4.75
C LEU A 28 24.26 12.19 -6.07
N ASP A 29 25.31 13.00 -6.19
CA ASP A 29 25.86 13.49 -7.46
C ASP A 29 26.78 12.40 -8.07
N THR A 30 26.36 11.67 -9.11
CA THR A 30 27.19 11.23 -10.27
C THR A 30 26.56 10.09 -11.12
N PRO A 31 26.86 10.04 -12.44
CA PRO A 31 26.08 9.29 -13.43
C PRO A 31 26.47 7.82 -13.66
N ASP A 32 27.63 7.33 -13.19
CA ASP A 32 28.08 5.94 -13.45
C ASP A 32 27.59 4.91 -12.40
N SER A 33 26.70 5.34 -11.51
CA SER A 33 26.24 4.58 -10.34
C SER A 33 24.79 4.07 -10.43
N TYR A 34 24.07 4.37 -11.53
CA TYR A 34 22.65 4.04 -11.65
C TYR A 34 22.37 2.53 -11.51
N ALA A 35 23.19 1.66 -12.11
CA ALA A 35 22.95 0.21 -12.05
C ALA A 35 23.11 -0.42 -10.65
N GLU A 36 23.95 0.15 -9.77
CA GLU A 36 24.14 -0.35 -8.42
C GLU A 36 23.16 0.30 -7.44
N LYS A 37 22.82 1.58 -7.65
CA LYS A 37 21.77 2.29 -6.92
C LYS A 37 20.39 1.68 -7.19
N ASP A 38 20.10 1.26 -8.41
CA ASP A 38 18.85 0.56 -8.76
C ASP A 38 18.77 -0.78 -8.02
N LYS A 39 19.87 -1.53 -7.91
CA LYS A 39 19.91 -2.78 -7.13
C LYS A 39 19.72 -2.53 -5.64
N GLN A 40 20.38 -1.50 -5.09
CA GLN A 40 20.23 -1.14 -3.69
C GLN A 40 18.79 -0.69 -3.39
N TRP A 41 18.19 0.13 -4.26
CA TRP A 41 16.78 0.54 -4.18
C TRP A 41 15.83 -0.66 -4.24
N ILE A 42 16.04 -1.58 -5.19
CA ILE A 42 15.24 -2.81 -5.29
C ILE A 42 15.35 -3.63 -4.00
N CYS A 43 16.56 -3.83 -3.48
CA CYS A 43 16.83 -4.67 -2.31
C CYS A 43 16.35 -4.06 -0.99
N GLU A 44 16.56 -2.77 -0.79
CA GLU A 44 16.27 -2.07 0.47
C GLU A 44 14.84 -1.53 0.54
N VAL A 45 14.21 -1.25 -0.61
CA VAL A 45 12.90 -0.62 -0.68
C VAL A 45 11.86 -1.58 -1.24
N LEU A 46 12.01 -1.97 -2.51
CA LEU A 46 10.94 -2.65 -3.24
C LEU A 46 10.70 -4.08 -2.74
N ILE A 47 11.76 -4.84 -2.41
CA ILE A 47 11.62 -6.20 -1.87
C ILE A 47 10.92 -6.19 -0.51
N PRO A 48 11.32 -5.37 0.48
CA PRO A 48 10.59 -5.23 1.75
C PRO A 48 9.15 -4.79 1.56
N LEU A 49 8.89 -3.77 0.72
CA LEU A 49 7.53 -3.32 0.41
C LEU A 49 6.67 -4.45 -0.14
N ARG A 50 7.20 -5.20 -1.11
CA ARG A 50 6.48 -6.33 -1.70
C ARG A 50 6.17 -7.45 -0.70
N LYS A 51 7.04 -7.66 0.29
CA LYS A 51 6.76 -8.59 1.40
C LYS A 51 5.62 -8.08 2.29
N LEU A 52 5.61 -6.78 2.60
CA LEU A 52 4.58 -6.14 3.42
C LEU A 52 3.22 -6.12 2.72
N THR A 53 3.17 -5.81 1.42
CA THR A 53 1.96 -5.97 0.59
C THR A 53 1.39 -7.39 0.70
N ARG A 54 2.23 -8.42 0.59
CA ARG A 54 1.79 -9.82 0.70
C ARG A 54 1.27 -10.14 2.10
N GLU A 55 1.94 -9.62 3.14
CA GLU A 55 1.51 -9.80 4.53
C GLU A 55 0.15 -9.13 4.78
N ALA A 56 -0.05 -7.90 4.31
CA ALA A 56 -1.31 -7.19 4.42
C ALA A 56 -2.45 -7.89 3.66
N ALA A 57 -2.20 -8.32 2.41
CA ALA A 57 -3.17 -9.09 1.64
C ALA A 57 -3.53 -10.42 2.34
N ASN A 58 -2.57 -11.09 2.99
CA ASN A 58 -2.84 -12.28 3.78
C ASN A 58 -3.69 -12.01 5.03
N ARG A 59 -3.69 -10.81 5.59
CA ARG A 59 -4.61 -10.43 6.67
C ARG A 59 -6.03 -10.31 6.14
N LEU A 60 -6.24 -9.61 5.03
CA LEU A 60 -7.55 -9.54 4.36
C LEU A 60 -8.11 -10.94 4.05
N ARG A 61 -7.28 -11.84 3.52
CA ARG A 61 -7.67 -13.24 3.22
C ARG A 61 -8.09 -14.02 4.46
N ARG A 62 -7.33 -13.91 5.55
CA ARG A 62 -7.64 -14.61 6.82
C ARG A 62 -8.99 -14.22 7.40
N HIS A 63 -9.47 -13.01 7.09
CA HIS A 63 -10.78 -12.51 7.51
C HIS A 63 -11.87 -12.66 6.42
N GLY A 64 -11.57 -13.33 5.29
CA GLY A 64 -12.54 -13.59 4.23
C GLY A 64 -12.84 -12.38 3.33
N PHE A 65 -12.07 -11.29 3.44
CA PHE A 65 -12.31 -10.06 2.68
C PHE A 65 -11.61 -10.04 1.32
N LEU A 66 -10.70 -10.98 1.06
CA LEU A 66 -9.97 -11.13 -0.20
C LEU A 66 -9.85 -12.61 -0.54
N ASP A 67 -10.01 -12.93 -1.83
CA ASP A 67 -9.92 -14.31 -2.31
C ASP A 67 -8.45 -14.77 -2.41
N GLU A 68 -8.23 -16.08 -2.27
CA GLU A 68 -6.91 -16.67 -2.46
C GLU A 68 -6.39 -16.41 -3.88
N GLY A 69 -5.08 -16.17 -4.00
CA GLY A 69 -4.43 -15.89 -5.28
C GLY A 69 -4.79 -14.55 -5.93
N THR A 70 -5.71 -13.77 -5.35
CA THR A 70 -6.11 -12.46 -5.90
C THR A 70 -5.36 -11.32 -5.22
N GLY A 71 -4.77 -10.43 -6.01
CA GLY A 71 -4.16 -9.18 -5.55
C GLY A 71 -5.22 -8.08 -5.34
N THR A 72 -5.01 -7.22 -4.36
CA THR A 72 -5.87 -6.05 -4.08
C THR A 72 -5.95 -5.11 -5.28
N GLU A 73 -4.85 -4.98 -6.03
CA GLU A 73 -4.73 -4.22 -7.26
C GLU A 73 -5.61 -4.74 -8.41
N CYS A 74 -6.02 -6.01 -8.36
CA CYS A 74 -6.90 -6.62 -9.36
C CYS A 74 -8.39 -6.31 -9.11
N ILE A 75 -8.74 -5.91 -7.88
CA ILE A 75 -10.12 -5.68 -7.47
C ILE A 75 -10.55 -4.24 -7.83
N ARG A 76 -11.73 -4.11 -8.44
CA ARG A 76 -12.27 -2.79 -8.77
C ARG A 76 -12.69 -2.06 -7.50
N PRO A 77 -12.51 -0.73 -7.41
CA PRO A 77 -12.93 0.06 -6.25
C PRO A 77 -14.39 -0.16 -5.85
N GLN A 78 -15.29 -0.31 -6.83
CA GLN A 78 -16.71 -0.57 -6.56
C GLN A 78 -16.93 -1.90 -5.82
N THR A 79 -16.13 -2.93 -6.07
CA THR A 79 -16.24 -4.21 -5.36
C THR A 79 -15.92 -4.04 -3.88
N TRP A 80 -14.95 -3.19 -3.53
CA TRP A 80 -14.67 -2.85 -2.13
C TRP A 80 -15.81 -2.08 -1.48
N LYS A 81 -16.35 -1.09 -2.19
CA LYS A 81 -17.53 -0.33 -1.73
C LYS A 81 -18.73 -1.24 -1.45
N ASN A 82 -19.02 -2.18 -2.34
CA ASN A 82 -20.10 -3.14 -2.13
C ASN A 82 -19.82 -4.07 -0.94
N ARG A 83 -18.59 -4.62 -0.83
CA ARG A 83 -18.21 -5.46 0.33
C ARG A 83 -18.36 -4.74 1.66
N ARG A 84 -18.09 -3.43 1.72
CA ARG A 84 -18.32 -2.61 2.92
C ARG A 84 -19.78 -2.68 3.38
N GLU A 85 -20.73 -2.58 2.45
CA GLU A 85 -22.17 -2.60 2.75
C GLU A 85 -22.63 -3.96 3.30
N ASP A 86 -21.97 -5.04 2.88
CA ASP A 86 -22.29 -6.41 3.28
C ASP A 86 -21.53 -6.90 4.54
N THR A 87 -20.59 -6.10 5.07
CA THR A 87 -19.71 -6.54 6.15
C THR A 87 -20.23 -6.19 7.54
N GLU A 88 -20.35 -7.19 8.42
CA GLU A 88 -20.79 -6.99 9.82
C GLU A 88 -19.78 -6.19 10.67
N ASP A 89 -18.47 -6.45 10.51
CA ASP A 89 -17.39 -5.70 11.18
C ASP A 89 -16.73 -4.72 10.19
N GLU A 90 -17.47 -3.67 9.83
CA GLU A 90 -17.03 -2.63 8.88
C GLU A 90 -15.67 -2.03 9.30
N HIS A 91 -15.47 -1.83 10.60
CA HIS A 91 -14.27 -1.20 11.10
C HIS A 91 -13.02 -2.05 10.86
N LEU A 92 -13.09 -3.35 11.18
CA LEU A 92 -11.98 -4.28 10.90
C LEU A 92 -11.73 -4.38 9.39
N TYR A 93 -12.80 -4.47 8.59
CA TYR A 93 -12.69 -4.51 7.14
C TYR A 93 -11.96 -3.30 6.55
N LEU A 94 -12.42 -2.09 6.90
CA LEU A 94 -11.81 -0.87 6.40
C LEU A 94 -10.38 -0.68 6.90
N TYR A 95 -10.09 -1.06 8.15
CA TYR A 95 -8.73 -1.02 8.69
C TYR A 95 -7.78 -1.93 7.91
N LEU A 96 -8.17 -3.20 7.69
CA LEU A 96 -7.33 -4.15 6.95
C LEU A 96 -7.18 -3.77 5.48
N LEU A 97 -8.25 -3.23 4.88
CA LEU A 97 -8.19 -2.75 3.50
C LEU A 97 -7.26 -1.55 3.38
N ARG A 98 -7.35 -0.60 4.32
CA ARG A 98 -6.45 0.56 4.37
C ARG A 98 -5.00 0.15 4.50
N ASP A 99 -4.69 -0.74 5.45
CA ASP A 99 -3.33 -1.23 5.66
C ASP A 99 -2.73 -1.89 4.40
N CYS A 100 -3.55 -2.62 3.65
CA CYS A 100 -3.13 -3.25 2.40
C CYS A 100 -2.94 -2.26 1.26
N ILE A 101 -3.91 -1.36 1.06
CA ILE A 101 -3.87 -0.37 -0.02
C ILE A 101 -2.75 0.66 0.20
N ASP A 102 -2.47 1.05 1.44
CA ASP A 102 -1.31 1.90 1.76
C ASP A 102 0.02 1.22 1.34
N CYS A 103 0.16 -0.09 1.61
CA CYS A 103 1.37 -0.83 1.21
C CYS A 103 1.49 -0.91 -0.32
N ASP A 104 0.41 -1.21 -1.03
CA ASP A 104 0.38 -1.23 -2.49
C ASP A 104 0.68 0.14 -3.09
N PHE A 105 0.11 1.19 -2.52
CA PHE A 105 0.33 2.56 -2.96
C PHE A 105 1.80 2.93 -2.81
N LEU A 106 2.41 2.70 -1.65
CA LEU A 106 3.82 2.97 -1.40
C LEU A 106 4.74 2.14 -2.31
N PHE A 107 4.42 0.86 -2.52
CA PHE A 107 5.15 0.02 -3.47
C PHE A 107 5.10 0.60 -4.88
N ASN A 108 3.92 0.94 -5.40
CA ASN A 108 3.78 1.42 -6.77
C ASN A 108 4.38 2.82 -6.95
N LYS A 109 4.20 3.72 -5.97
CA LYS A 109 4.84 5.03 -5.95
C LYS A 109 6.35 4.91 -6.14
N HIS A 110 6.99 4.07 -5.32
CA HIS A 110 8.44 3.86 -5.36
C HIS A 110 8.92 3.03 -6.54
N HIS A 111 8.10 2.09 -7.04
CA HIS A 111 8.39 1.35 -8.27
C HIS A 111 8.44 2.29 -9.48
N HIS A 112 7.56 3.28 -9.51
CA HIS A 112 7.51 4.31 -10.55
C HIS A 112 8.36 5.55 -10.23
N LEU A 113 9.21 5.48 -9.19
CA LEU A 113 10.19 6.50 -8.80
C LEU A 113 9.60 7.86 -8.40
N TYR A 114 8.36 7.90 -7.91
CA TYR A 114 7.77 9.09 -7.34
C TYR A 114 8.19 9.28 -5.87
N SER A 115 8.43 10.52 -5.47
CA SER A 115 8.78 10.89 -4.09
C SER A 115 7.55 11.18 -3.22
N ASP A 116 6.56 11.85 -3.78
CA ASP A 116 5.38 12.33 -3.05
C ASP A 116 4.09 11.66 -3.52
N ASP A 117 3.12 11.60 -2.61
CA ASP A 117 1.89 10.84 -2.80
C ASP A 117 0.96 11.53 -3.79
N ASP A 118 0.88 12.86 -3.76
CA ASP A 118 -0.05 13.63 -4.59
C ASP A 118 0.38 13.62 -6.07
N THR A 119 1.67 13.82 -6.37
CA THR A 119 2.17 13.75 -7.76
C THR A 119 1.97 12.35 -8.34
N PHE A 120 2.21 11.28 -7.56
CA PHE A 120 1.94 9.92 -8.04
C PHE A 120 0.45 9.68 -8.29
N ARG A 121 -0.41 10.13 -7.37
CA ARG A 121 -1.87 10.04 -7.50
C ARG A 121 -2.36 10.74 -8.76
N GLU A 122 -1.94 11.99 -9.00
CA GLU A 122 -2.30 12.76 -10.19
C GLU A 122 -1.83 12.06 -11.47
N ALA A 123 -0.57 11.63 -11.51
CA ALA A 123 0.00 10.94 -12.67
C ALA A 123 -0.76 9.66 -13.05
N VAL A 124 -1.25 8.89 -12.05
CA VAL A 124 -2.08 7.70 -12.31
C VAL A 124 -3.48 8.09 -12.79
N LEU A 125 -4.13 9.08 -12.16
CA LEU A 125 -5.48 9.51 -12.54
C LEU A 125 -5.54 10.15 -13.93
N ASP A 126 -4.48 10.85 -14.33
CA ASP A 126 -4.34 11.44 -15.66
C ASP A 126 -3.87 10.43 -16.72
N GLY A 127 -3.64 9.17 -16.34
CA GLY A 127 -3.22 8.09 -17.24
C GLY A 127 -1.78 8.21 -17.72
N GLN A 128 -0.95 9.01 -17.06
CA GLN A 128 0.49 9.15 -17.36
C GLN A 128 1.29 7.95 -16.82
N VAL A 129 0.83 7.35 -15.71
CA VAL A 129 1.51 6.23 -15.04
C VAL A 129 0.57 5.06 -14.84
N GLY A 130 1.11 3.87 -15.08
CA GLY A 130 0.46 2.62 -14.77
C GLY A 130 -0.68 2.27 -15.71
N GLY A 131 -1.35 1.17 -15.40
CA GLY A 131 -2.52 0.70 -16.11
C GLY A 131 -3.70 0.52 -15.18
N ARG A 132 -4.50 -0.51 -15.45
CA ARG A 132 -5.68 -0.84 -14.65
C ARG A 132 -5.36 -1.07 -13.17
N LEU A 133 -4.19 -1.62 -12.85
CA LEU A 133 -3.83 -2.02 -11.49
C LEU A 133 -3.55 -0.80 -10.61
N GLU A 134 -2.69 0.11 -11.06
CA GLU A 134 -2.40 1.37 -10.38
C GLU A 134 -3.65 2.22 -10.25
N THR A 135 -4.47 2.29 -11.31
CA THR A 135 -5.76 3.00 -11.27
C THR A 135 -6.67 2.46 -10.15
N ASN A 136 -6.77 1.12 -10.01
CA ASN A 136 -7.57 0.51 -8.95
C ASN A 136 -7.02 0.86 -7.56
N ILE A 137 -5.70 0.81 -7.36
CA ILE A 137 -5.05 1.14 -6.09
C ILE A 137 -5.33 2.60 -5.73
N VAL A 138 -5.00 3.54 -6.63
CA VAL A 138 -5.14 4.98 -6.39
C VAL A 138 -6.60 5.39 -6.16
N THR A 139 -7.52 4.82 -6.93
CA THR A 139 -8.95 5.10 -6.75
C THR A 139 -9.46 4.54 -5.41
N THR A 140 -9.01 3.35 -5.01
CA THR A 140 -9.37 2.76 -3.71
C THR A 140 -8.76 3.57 -2.56
N PHE A 141 -7.50 3.96 -2.66
CA PHE A 141 -6.80 4.82 -1.70
C PHE A 141 -7.52 6.15 -1.51
N THR A 142 -7.87 6.83 -2.60
CA THR A 142 -8.61 8.10 -2.59
C THR A 142 -9.98 7.94 -1.93
N TRP A 143 -10.69 6.84 -2.21
CA TRP A 143 -11.97 6.56 -1.56
C TRP A 143 -11.82 6.34 -0.04
N LEU A 144 -10.79 5.61 0.38
CA LEU A 144 -10.52 5.36 1.80
C LEU A 144 -10.20 6.66 2.56
N ASP A 145 -9.49 7.61 1.93
CA ASP A 145 -9.28 8.95 2.48
C ASP A 145 -10.59 9.72 2.65
N GLN A 146 -11.46 9.69 1.63
CA GLN A 146 -12.74 10.42 1.65
C GLN A 146 -13.69 9.97 2.76
N ILE A 147 -13.63 8.69 3.13
CA ILE A 147 -14.48 8.14 4.19
C ILE A 147 -13.79 8.12 5.56
N ASP A 148 -12.59 8.70 5.67
CA ASP A 148 -11.76 8.67 6.88
C ASP A 148 -11.59 7.22 7.42
N ALA A 149 -11.20 6.31 6.53
CA ALA A 149 -11.04 4.90 6.87
C ALA A 149 -10.05 4.73 8.04
N PRO A 150 -10.36 3.87 9.02
CA PRO A 150 -9.57 3.76 10.25
C PRO A 150 -8.14 3.32 9.97
N THR A 151 -7.18 4.06 10.52
CA THR A 151 -5.75 3.72 10.46
C THR A 151 -5.28 2.90 11.67
N ASN A 152 -6.16 2.64 12.64
CA ASN A 152 -5.86 1.87 13.84
C ASN A 152 -7.03 0.94 14.16
N LEU A 153 -6.75 -0.25 14.72
CA LEU A 153 -7.79 -1.10 15.29
C LEU A 153 -8.40 -0.41 16.51
N ARG A 154 -9.72 -0.52 16.68
CA ARG A 154 -10.37 -0.13 17.93
C ARG A 154 -9.82 -1.00 19.05
N SER A 155 -9.35 -0.36 20.12
CA SER A 155 -9.13 -1.09 21.38
C SER A 155 -10.46 -1.69 21.79
N ARG A 156 -10.49 -3.01 21.97
CA ARG A 156 -11.58 -3.67 22.71
C ARG A 156 -11.48 -3.30 24.18
#